data_AF-A0A8X6K710-F1
#
_entry.id   AF-A0A8X6K710-F1
#
_cell.length_a   1.000
_cell.length_b   1.000
_cell.length_c   1.000
_cell.angle_alpha   90.00
_cell.angle_beta   90.00
_cell.angle_gamma   90.00
#
_symmetry.space_group_name_H-M   'P 1'
#
loop_
_entity.id
_entity.type
_entity.pdbx_description
1 polymer ?
#
loop_
_entity_poly.entity_id
_entity_poly.type
_entity_poly.pdbx_seq_one_letter_code
_entity_poly.pdbx_strand_id
1 'polypeptide(L)'
;MFDPDWNPANDAQAMARVWRDGQKKECFVYRLLSTGTIDEKILLRQTHKKGLSSCVVDEEEVAQQFSLSELKTLFRLELDTLSDTHDKIRCNRCVNGIQVTHLLTVHM
;
A
#
# COMPACT_ATOMS: atom_id res chain seq x y z
N MET A 1 -10.77 -5.99 4.75
CA MET A 1 -9.58 -6.72 5.21
C MET A 1 -9.11 -6.06 6.49
N PHE A 2 -9.05 -6.81 7.58
CA PHE A 2 -8.83 -6.26 8.93
C PHE A 2 -7.35 -6.08 9.25
N ASP A 3 -6.52 -7.00 8.78
CA ASP A 3 -5.10 -7.06 9.01
C ASP A 3 -4.35 -7.25 7.68
N PRO A 4 -3.22 -6.55 7.46
CA PRO A 4 -2.42 -6.72 6.25
C PRO A 4 -1.54 -7.96 6.34
N ASP A 5 -1.59 -8.81 5.31
CA ASP A 5 -0.73 -9.99 5.20
C ASP A 5 0.65 -9.61 4.60
N TRP A 6 1.71 -10.35 4.94
CA TRP A 6 3.01 -10.19 4.28
C TRP A 6 2.98 -10.60 2.80
N ASN A 7 2.09 -11.53 2.45
CA ASN A 7 1.85 -11.98 1.09
C ASN A 7 0.70 -11.17 0.43
N PRO A 8 1.00 -10.28 -0.53
CA PRO A 8 -0.03 -9.48 -1.19
C PRO A 8 -1.03 -10.29 -2.02
N ALA A 9 -0.75 -11.57 -2.31
CA ALA A 9 -1.66 -12.45 -3.04
C ALA A 9 -2.90 -12.82 -2.22
N ASN A 10 -2.78 -12.86 -0.89
CA ASN A 10 -3.91 -13.19 -0.01
C ASN A 10 -5.00 -12.10 -0.10
N ASP A 11 -4.60 -10.82 -0.08
CA ASP A 11 -5.50 -9.69 -0.30
C ASP A 11 -6.17 -9.77 -1.68
N ALA A 12 -5.39 -10.09 -2.72
CA ALA A 12 -5.88 -10.20 -4.09
C ALA A 12 -6.93 -11.31 -4.23
N GLN A 13 -6.68 -12.46 -3.62
CA GLN A 13 -7.62 -13.58 -3.62
C GLN A 13 -8.91 -13.22 -2.89
N ALA A 14 -8.83 -12.51 -1.76
CA ALA A 14 -10.00 -12.06 -1.01
C ALA A 14 -10.85 -11.06 -1.82
N MET A 15 -10.23 -10.06 -2.47
CA MET A 15 -10.92 -9.11 -3.34
C MET A 15 -11.61 -9.81 -4.52
N ALA A 16 -10.90 -10.77 -5.12
CA ALA A 16 -11.43 -11.57 -6.21
C ALA A 16 -12.62 -12.43 -5.79
N ARG A 17 -13.00 -12.55 -4.50
CA ARG A 17 -14.25 -13.21 -4.06
C ARG A 17 -15.50 -12.36 -4.23
N VAL A 18 -15.36 -11.04 -4.15
CA VAL A 18 -16.49 -10.11 -4.09
C VAL A 18 -16.74 -9.47 -5.46
N TRP A 19 -15.67 -9.07 -6.15
CA TRP A 19 -15.76 -8.50 -7.49
C TRP A 19 -15.55 -9.61 -8.53
N ARG A 20 -16.65 -10.10 -9.10
CA ARG A 20 -16.73 -11.24 -10.04
C ARG A 20 -17.83 -11.02 -11.07
N ASP A 21 -17.74 -11.74 -12.18
CA ASP A 21 -18.80 -11.79 -13.18
C ASP A 21 -20.15 -12.18 -12.55
N GLY A 22 -21.20 -11.45 -12.94
CA GLY A 22 -22.54 -11.62 -12.38
C GLY A 22 -22.82 -10.76 -11.14
N GLN A 23 -21.85 -10.04 -10.60
CA GLN A 23 -22.09 -9.02 -9.58
C GLN A 23 -22.85 -7.83 -10.19
N LYS A 24 -23.96 -7.44 -9.55
CA LYS A 24 -24.85 -6.37 -10.03
C LYS A 24 -24.83 -5.11 -9.17
N LYS A 25 -24.20 -5.18 -8.01
CA LYS A 25 -24.11 -4.10 -7.04
C LYS A 25 -22.70 -3.52 -7.02
N GLU A 26 -22.61 -2.26 -6.64
CA GLU A 26 -21.32 -1.63 -6.39
C GLU A 26 -20.58 -2.34 -5.25
N CYS A 27 -19.30 -2.62 -5.48
CA CYS A 27 -18.44 -3.32 -4.53
C CYS A 27 -17.46 -2.35 -3.90
N PHE A 28 -17.41 -2.34 -2.56
CA PHE A 28 -16.46 -1.55 -1.80
C PHE A 28 -15.45 -2.46 -1.11
N VAL A 29 -14.17 -2.17 -1.28
CA VAL A 29 -13.08 -2.87 -0.60
C VAL A 29 -12.45 -1.92 0.41
N TYR A 30 -12.60 -2.25 1.69
CA TYR A 30 -11.96 -1.50 2.77
C TYR A 30 -10.75 -2.28 3.30
N ARG A 31 -9.62 -1.58 3.41
CA ARG A 31 -8.44 -2.03 4.12
C ARG A 31 -8.27 -1.18 5.36
N LEU A 32 -8.33 -1.81 6.52
CA LEU A 32 -8.10 -1.14 7.79
C LEU A 32 -6.63 -1.30 8.16
N LEU A 33 -6.02 -0.23 8.64
CA LEU A 33 -4.61 -0.17 9.01
C LEU A 33 -4.48 0.72 10.24
N SER A 34 -3.61 0.35 11.16
CA SER A 34 -3.29 1.18 12.31
C SER A 34 -2.16 2.16 11.93
N THR A 35 -2.41 3.45 12.06
CA THR A 35 -1.44 4.50 11.71
C THR A 35 -0.15 4.37 12.49
N GLY A 36 0.98 4.51 11.80
CA GLY A 36 2.33 4.52 12.37
C GLY A 36 2.81 3.17 12.92
N THR A 37 2.00 2.11 12.82
CA THR A 37 2.36 0.77 13.32
C THR A 37 3.01 -0.07 12.23
N ILE A 38 3.31 -1.33 12.59
CA ILE A 38 3.78 -2.35 11.65
C ILE A 38 2.82 -2.58 10.47
N ASP A 39 1.52 -2.32 10.62
CA ASP A 39 0.51 -2.50 9.57
C ASP A 39 0.83 -1.66 8.33
N GLU A 40 1.17 -0.38 8.52
CA GLU A 40 1.58 0.52 7.43
C GLU A 40 2.91 0.09 6.81
N LYS A 41 3.86 -0.42 7.62
CA LYS A 41 5.15 -0.92 7.12
C LYS A 41 4.96 -2.15 6.23
N ILE A 42 4.05 -3.05 6.60
CA ILE A 42 3.68 -4.23 5.79
C ILE A 42 3.06 -3.77 4.47
N LEU A 43 2.08 -2.85 4.50
CA LEU A 43 1.47 -2.29 3.29
C LEU A 43 2.52 -1.65 2.37
N LEU A 44 3.42 -0.84 2.91
CA LEU A 44 4.45 -0.16 2.12
C LEU A 44 5.36 -1.17 1.41
N ARG A 45 5.72 -2.27 2.09
CA ARG A 45 6.50 -3.37 1.49
C ARG A 45 5.72 -4.13 0.42
N GLN A 46 4.44 -4.42 0.64
CA GLN A 46 3.59 -5.02 -0.39
C GLN A 46 3.58 -4.15 -1.66
N THR A 47 3.42 -2.83 -1.50
CA THR A 47 3.41 -1.86 -2.61
C THR A 47 4.74 -1.83 -3.34
N HIS A 48 5.85 -1.79 -2.60
CA HIS A 48 7.19 -1.84 -3.18
C HIS A 48 7.44 -3.14 -3.96
N LYS A 49 7.05 -4.30 -3.39
CA LYS A 49 7.18 -5.61 -4.05
C LYS A 49 6.36 -5.69 -5.34
N LYS A 50 5.12 -5.18 -5.34
CA LYS A 50 4.29 -5.10 -6.56
C LYS A 50 4.91 -4.18 -7.62
N GLY A 51 5.45 -3.03 -7.20
CA GLY A 51 6.15 -2.11 -8.09
C GLY A 51 7.37 -2.75 -8.75
N LEU A 52 8.23 -3.40 -7.96
CA LEU A 52 9.43 -4.09 -8.47
C LEU A 52 9.08 -5.29 -9.37
N SER A 53 8.12 -6.11 -8.99
CA SER A 53 7.65 -7.25 -9.81
C SER A 53 7.04 -6.82 -11.14
N SER A 54 6.50 -5.59 -11.23
CA SER A 54 6.04 -5.04 -12.50
C SER A 54 7.19 -4.54 -13.40
N CYS A 55 8.37 -4.31 -12.85
CA CYS A 55 9.55 -3.82 -13.57
C CYS A 55 10.55 -4.92 -13.91
N VAL A 56 10.56 -6.03 -13.16
CA VAL A 56 11.49 -7.16 -13.32
C VAL A 56 10.68 -8.37 -13.80
N VAL A 57 10.82 -8.71 -15.06
CA VAL A 57 10.34 -9.97 -15.64
C VAL A 57 11.51 -10.96 -15.59
N ASP A 58 11.89 -11.44 -14.40
CA ASP A 58 12.77 -12.59 -14.23
C ASP A 58 12.59 -13.21 -12.84
N GLU A 59 12.37 -14.53 -12.82
CA GLU A 59 12.13 -15.37 -11.65
C GLU A 59 13.44 -15.68 -10.91
N GLU A 60 13.93 -14.75 -10.10
CA GLU A 60 14.82 -15.09 -9.00
C GLU A 60 14.09 -14.89 -7.68
N GLU A 61 13.91 -15.98 -6.92
CA GLU A 61 13.48 -15.92 -5.53
C GLU A 61 14.57 -15.21 -4.72
N VAL A 62 14.55 -13.89 -4.73
CA VAL A 62 15.39 -13.07 -3.86
C VAL A 62 14.90 -13.33 -2.43
N ALA A 63 15.62 -14.19 -1.71
CA ALA A 63 15.43 -14.40 -0.28
C ALA A 63 15.42 -13.02 0.40
N GLN A 64 14.28 -12.68 1.01
CA GLN A 64 14.07 -11.38 1.65
C GLN A 64 14.92 -11.28 2.91
N GLN A 65 16.17 -10.86 2.75
CA GLN A 65 17.04 -10.57 3.88
C GLN A 65 16.82 -9.12 4.31
N PHE A 66 16.19 -8.95 5.49
CA PHE A 66 16.14 -7.64 6.11
C PHE A 66 17.53 -7.27 6.62
N SER A 67 17.97 -6.04 6.33
CA SER A 67 19.05 -5.44 7.09
C SER A 67 18.59 -5.12 8.52
N LEU A 68 19.54 -5.02 9.46
CA LEU A 68 19.23 -4.67 10.85
C LEU A 68 18.55 -3.31 10.99
N SER A 69 18.87 -2.35 10.13
CA SER A 69 18.22 -1.03 10.11
C SER A 69 16.76 -1.11 9.64
N GLU A 70 16.47 -1.96 8.67
CA GLU A 70 15.10 -2.22 8.21
C GLU A 70 14.27 -2.92 9.27
N LEU A 71 14.82 -3.91 9.99
CA LEU A 71 14.14 -4.56 11.12
C LEU A 71 13.82 -3.55 12.22
N LYS A 72 14.76 -2.68 12.58
CA LYS A 72 14.51 -1.60 13.55
C LYS A 72 13.41 -0.65 13.10
N THR A 73 13.34 -0.36 11.80
CA THR A 73 12.30 0.50 11.23
C THR A 73 10.94 -0.20 11.21
N LEU A 74 10.93 -1.51 10.98
CA LEU A 74 9.71 -2.32 10.94
C LEU A 74 8.98 -2.34 12.29
N PHE A 75 9.74 -2.40 13.40
CA PHE A 75 9.19 -2.40 14.76
C PHE A 75 9.15 -1.02 15.41
N ARG A 76 9.34 0.05 14.64
CA ARG A 76 9.21 1.42 15.14
C ARG A 76 7.76 1.88 15.03
N LEU A 77 7.23 2.39 16.14
CA LEU A 77 5.95 3.08 16.19
C LEU A 77 6.17 4.58 15.92
N GLU A 78 5.43 5.13 14.95
CA GLU A 78 5.39 6.56 14.67
C GLU A 78 4.09 7.16 15.25
N LEU A 79 4.20 8.10 16.18
CA LEU A 79 3.03 8.68 16.87
C LEU A 79 2.57 10.01 16.27
N ASP A 80 3.45 10.70 15.55
CA ASP A 80 3.22 12.04 15.02
C ASP A 80 3.09 12.01 13.48
N THR A 81 2.15 11.19 13.01
CA THR A 81 1.82 11.09 11.58
C THR A 81 0.34 10.74 11.42
N LEU A 82 -0.26 11.23 10.34
CA LEU A 82 -1.59 10.80 9.91
C LEU A 82 -1.52 9.48 9.11
N SER A 83 -0.41 9.25 8.41
CA SER A 83 -0.11 8.03 7.68
C SER A 83 1.39 8.00 7.36
N ASP A 84 2.11 7.07 7.97
CA ASP A 84 3.53 6.86 7.67
C ASP A 84 3.70 6.49 6.20
N THR A 85 2.74 5.75 5.62
CA THR A 85 2.74 5.39 4.20
C THR A 85 2.78 6.65 3.32
N HIS A 86 1.91 7.63 3.58
CA HIS A 86 1.85 8.86 2.81
C HIS A 86 3.13 9.69 2.94
N ASP A 87 3.67 9.80 4.16
CA ASP A 87 4.90 10.56 4.43
C ASP A 87 6.11 9.97 3.71
N LYS A 88 6.22 8.63 3.66
CA LYS A 88 7.29 7.92 2.94
C LYS A 88 7.22 8.10 1.43
N ILE A 89 6.02 8.23 0.86
CA ILE A 89 5.81 8.47 -0.58
C ILE A 89 6.31 9.87 -0.99
N ARG A 90 6.41 10.82 -0.04
CA ARG A 90 6.74 12.23 -0.31
C ARG A 90 5.82 12.83 -1.37
N CYS A 91 4.52 12.70 -1.13
CA CYS A 91 3.47 13.11 -2.07
C CYS A 91 3.60 14.60 -2.44
N ASN A 92 3.70 14.89 -3.74
CA ASN A 92 3.70 16.25 -4.28
C ASN A 92 2.29 16.75 -4.66
N ARG A 93 1.26 15.92 -4.46
CA ARG A 93 -0.15 16.24 -4.78
C ARG A 93 -0.95 16.71 -3.57
N CYS A 94 -0.35 16.72 -2.38
CA CYS A 94 -1.03 17.11 -1.15
C CYS A 94 -0.30 18.29 -0.50
N VAL A 95 -1.05 19.31 -0.07
CA VAL A 95 -0.54 20.46 0.70
C VAL A 95 -1.34 20.57 1.98
N ASN A 96 -0.67 20.55 3.13
CA ASN A 96 -1.30 20.59 4.46
C ASN A 96 -2.42 19.52 4.65
N GLY A 97 -2.20 18.31 4.14
CA GLY A 97 -3.17 17.21 4.22
C GLY A 97 -4.34 17.29 3.24
N ILE A 98 -4.37 18.31 2.37
CA ILE A 98 -5.42 18.47 1.35
C ILE A 98 -4.83 18.11 -0.01
N GLN A 99 -5.47 17.18 -0.72
CA GLN A 99 -5.10 16.86 -2.10
C GLN A 99 -5.44 18.05 -3.00
N VAL A 100 -4.43 18.63 -3.64
CA VAL A 100 -4.59 19.70 -4.62
C VAL A 100 -4.70 19.08 -6.01
N THR A 101 -5.84 19.27 -6.66
CA THR A 101 -5.98 18.97 -8.09
C THR A 101 -5.31 20.08 -8.88
N HIS A 102 -4.26 19.77 -9.63
CA HIS A 102 -3.97 20.58 -10.82
C HIS A 102 -5.22 20.44 -11.70
N LEU A 103 -6.04 21.49 -11.76
CA LEU A 103 -7.05 21.64 -12.79
C LEU A 103 -6.31 21.69 -14.12
N LEU A 104 -6.02 20.54 -14.70
CA LEU A 104 -5.91 20.44 -16.14
C LEU A 104 -7.31 20.78 -16.64
N THR A 105 -7.46 22.02 -17.05
CA THR A 105 -8.53 22.49 -17.93
C THR A 105 -8.86 21.39 -18.92
N VAL A 106 -10.11 20.93 -18.84
CA VAL A 106 -10.77 20.20 -19.92
C VAL A 106 -10.66 21.09 -21.16
N HIS A 107 -9.72 20.77 -22.05
CA HIS A 107 -9.89 21.15 -23.44
C HIS A 107 -10.76 20.08 -24.08
N MET A 108 -11.98 20.51 -24.43
CA MET A 108 -12.87 19.88 -25.40
C MET A 108 -12.13 19.46 -26.67
#